data_AF-A0A1F8MQ44-F1
#
_entry.id   AF-A0A1F8MQ44-F1
#
_cell.length_a   1.000
_cell.length_b   1.000
_cell.length_c   1.000
_cell.angle_alpha   90.00
_cell.angle_beta   90.00
_cell.angle_gamma   90.00
#
_symmetry.space_group_name_H-M   'P 1'
#
loop_
_entity.id
_entity.type
_entity.pdbx_description
1 polymer ?
#
loop_
_entity_poly.entity_id
_entity_poly.type
_entity_poly.pdbx_seq_one_letter_code
_entity_poly.pdbx_strand_id
1 'polypeptide(L)' 'MKEEFRVQPHTYLPDKQMVECWRDGKFVAGIYSDKDGIRVVSKYFDGSYVESAAVPPVVIIKLKVE' A
#
# COMPACT_ATOMS: atom_id res chain seq x y z
N MET A 1 -18.45 5.35 10.84
CA MET A 1 -17.15 5.14 10.19
C MET A 1 -17.41 4.37 8.91
N LYS A 2 -17.19 4.99 7.75
CA LYS A 2 -17.36 4.36 6.45
C LYS A 2 -15.99 3.98 5.90
N GLU A 3 -15.80 2.69 5.62
CA GLU A 3 -14.60 2.17 4.98
C GLU A 3 -14.90 1.84 3.52
N GLU A 4 -13.98 2.15 2.62
CA GLU A 4 -14.09 1.88 1.20
C GLU A 4 -12.76 1.33 0.66
N PHE A 5 -12.85 0.30 -0.18
CA PHE A 5 -11.72 -0.26 -0.90
C PHE A 5 -11.93 -0.04 -2.39
N ARG A 6 -10.95 0.55 -3.06
CA ARG A 6 -11.05 0.92 -4.48
C ARG A 6 -9.88 0.34 -5.25
N VAL A 7 -10.14 -0.32 -6.37
CA VAL A 7 -9.09 -0.72 -7.32
C VAL A 7 -8.82 0.47 -8.24
N GLN A 8 -7.57 0.93 -8.30
CA GLN A 8 -7.14 2.05 -9.13
C GLN A 8 -5.83 1.70 -9.87
N PRO A 9 -5.57 2.31 -11.03
CA PRO A 9 -4.25 2.26 -11.65
C PRO A 9 -3.18 2.82 -10.70
N HIS A 10 -2.01 2.19 -10.64
CA HIS A 10 -0.90 2.67 -9.82
C HIS A 10 -0.23 3.86 -10.52
N THR A 11 -0.21 5.03 -9.86
CA THR A 11 0.26 6.28 -10.48
C THR A 11 1.76 6.29 -10.82
N TYR A 12 2.59 5.62 -10.02
CA TYR A 12 4.05 5.55 -10.22
C TYR A 12 4.57 4.27 -10.90
N LEU A 13 3.76 3.22 -10.98
CA LEU A 13 4.17 1.92 -11.51
C LEU A 13 3.29 1.65 -12.73
N PRO A 14 3.79 1.91 -13.94
CA PRO A 14 3.03 1.70 -15.16
C PRO A 14 2.46 0.29 -15.21
N ASP A 15 1.25 0.17 -15.74
CA ASP A 15 0.54 -1.10 -15.94
C ASP A 15 0.25 -1.93 -14.68
N LYS A 16 0.50 -1.36 -13.49
CA LYS A 16 0.13 -1.98 -12.22
C LYS A 16 -1.17 -1.40 -11.69
N GLN A 17 -1.89 -2.21 -10.91
CA GLN A 17 -3.03 -1.78 -10.12
C GLN A 17 -2.67 -1.73 -8.64
N MET A 18 -3.42 -0.93 -7.90
CA MET A 18 -3.38 -0.91 -6.45
C MET A 18 -4.79 -0.90 -5.87
N VAL A 19 -4.93 -1.45 -4.67
CA VAL A 19 -6.10 -1.26 -3.83
C VAL A 19 -5.84 -0.08 -2.91
N GLU A 20 -6.70 0.92 -2.96
CA GLU A 20 -6.72 2.03 -2.02
C GLU A 20 -7.71 1.73 -0.90
N CYS A 21 -7.30 1.93 0.35
CA CYS A 21 -8.16 1.92 1.52
C CYS A 21 -8.50 3.36 1.91
N TRP A 22 -9.79 3.66 2.01
CA TRP A 22 -10.32 4.97 2.39
C TRP A 22 -11.17 4.84 3.66
N ARG A 23 -11.01 5.77 4.60
CA ARG A 23 -11.83 5.87 5.82
C ARG A 23 -12.40 7.26 5.93
N ASP A 24 -13.72 7.36 6.00
CA ASP A 24 -14.46 8.62 6.07
C ASP A 24 -13.98 9.64 5.00
N GLY A 25 -13.77 9.16 3.77
CA GLY A 25 -13.32 9.97 2.63
C GLY A 25 -11.83 10.31 2.61
N LYS A 26 -11.02 9.85 3.56
CA LYS A 26 -9.57 10.07 3.61
C LYS A 26 -8.81 8.83 3.13
N PHE A 27 -7.81 9.02 2.27
CA PHE A 27 -6.89 7.95 1.88
C PHE A 27 -6.07 7.50 3.09
N VAL A 28 -6.18 6.22 3.45
CA VAL A 28 -5.49 5.61 4.58
C VAL A 28 -4.29 4.81 4.12
N ALA A 29 -4.43 3.96 3.11
CA ALA A 29 -3.36 3.09 2.68
C ALA A 29 -3.49 2.68 1.21
N GLY A 30 -2.36 2.34 0.59
CA GLY A 30 -2.28 1.71 -0.72
C GLY A 30 -1.71 0.30 -0.60
N ILE A 31 -2.26 -0.67 -1.35
CA ILE A 31 -1.86 -2.07 -1.32
C ILE A 31 -1.61 -2.54 -2.75
N TYR A 32 -0.43 -3.09 -3.03
CA TYR A 32 -0.07 -3.58 -4.36
C TYR A 32 1.02 -4.66 -4.31
N SER A 33 1.22 -5.38 -5.41
CA SER A 33 2.24 -6.43 -5.53
C SER A 33 3.67 -5.88 -5.44
N ASP A 34 4.53 -6.56 -4.70
CA ASP A 34 5.97 -6.34 -4.59
C ASP A 34 6.73 -7.58 -5.09
N LYS A 35 8.04 -7.48 -5.32
CA LYS A 35 8.83 -8.60 -5.87
C LYS A 35 8.79 -9.83 -4.95
N ASP A 36 8.75 -9.58 -3.63
CA ASP A 36 8.84 -10.61 -2.60
C ASP A 36 7.49 -10.84 -1.87
N GLY A 37 6.39 -10.23 -2.34
CA GLY A 37 5.08 -10.39 -1.71
C GLY A 37 4.12 -9.22 -1.95
N ILE A 38 3.47 -8.74 -0.88
CA ILE A 38 2.48 -7.66 -0.94
C ILE A 38 3.01 -6.45 -0.19
N ARG A 39 3.04 -5.30 -0.87
CA ARG A 39 3.41 -4.02 -0.28
C ARG A 39 2.18 -3.27 0.18
N VAL A 40 2.23 -2.78 1.41
CA VAL A 40 1.24 -1.87 1.99
C VAL A 40 1.92 -0.56 2.35
N VAL A 41 1.46 0.55 1.79
CA VAL A 41 1.98 1.90 2.05
C VAL A 41 0.96 2.72 2.83
N SER A 42 1.38 3.40 3.89
CA SER A 42 0.52 4.30 4.66
C SER A 42 1.35 5.31 5.45
N LYS A 43 0.86 6.55 5.51
CA LYS A 43 1.42 7.57 6.42
C LYS A 43 0.98 7.40 7.88
N TYR A 44 0.05 6.48 8.15
CA TYR A 44 -0.54 6.26 9.46
C TYR A 44 0.01 5.03 10.17
N PHE A 45 1.04 4.39 9.62
CA PHE A 45 1.66 3.25 10.29
C PHE A 45 2.39 3.70 11.57
N ASP A 46 2.18 2.91 12.62
CA ASP A 46 2.97 2.94 13.83
C ASP A 46 3.86 1.68 13.82
N GLY A 47 5.18 1.86 13.71
CA GLY A 47 6.15 0.74 13.58
C GLY A 47 6.52 0.30 12.16
N SER A 48 6.25 1.10 11.12
CA SER A 48 6.63 0.82 9.72
C SER A 48 8.14 0.81 9.47
N TYR A 49 8.57 0.06 8.46
CA TYR A 49 9.90 0.20 7.87
C TYR A 49 9.89 1.38 6.88
N VAL A 50 10.87 2.29 7.00
CA VAL A 50 11.11 3.33 6.00
C VAL A 50 12.24 2.83 5.12
N GLU A 51 11.90 2.40 3.90
CA GLU A 51 12.89 1.90 2.94
C GLU A 51 13.86 3.00 2.49
N SER A 52 13.35 4.23 2.35
CA SER A 52 14.16 5.45 2.17
C SER A 52 13.33 6.70 2.48
N ALA A 53 13.99 7.85 2.67
CA ALA A 53 13.31 9.13 2.90
C ALA A 53 12.36 9.57 1.76
N ALA A 54 12.51 9.00 0.56
CA ALA A 54 11.69 9.33 -0.61
C ALA A 54 10.42 8.46 -0.72
N VAL A 55 10.27 7.42 0.11
CA VAL A 55 9.16 6.46 0.03
C VAL A 55 8.30 6.58 1.29
N PRO A 56 6.96 6.64 1.16
CA PRO A 56 6.07 6.60 2.32
C PRO A 56 6.34 5.36 3.17
N PRO A 57 6.08 5.42 4.49
CA PRO A 57 6.30 4.27 5.34
C PRO A 57 5.55 3.03 4.83
N VAL A 58 6.23 1.89 4.87
CA VAL A 58 5.81 0.68 4.16
C VAL A 58 5.94 -0.57 5.02
N VAL A 59 5.03 -1.50 4.81
CA VAL A 59 5.12 -2.88 5.31
C VAL A 59 5.09 -3.80 4.09
N ILE A 60 6.05 -4.72 4.01
CA ILE A 60 6.08 -5.76 2.98
C ILE A 60 5.73 -7.10 3.64
N ILE A 61 4.58 -7.66 3.28
CA ILE A 61 4.15 -8.99 3.70
C ILE A 61 4.76 -9.98 2.72
N LYS A 62 5.82 -10.68 3.16
CA LYS A 62 6.48 -11.70 2.33
C LYS A 62 5.56 -12.90 2.15
N LEU A 63 5.38 -13.32 0.91
CA LEU A 63 4.64 -14.53 0.60
C LEU A 63 5.62 -15.69 0.44
N LYS A 64 5.29 -16.85 1.00
CA LYS A 64 6.02 -18.07 0.71
C LYS A 64 5.50 -18.59 -0.63
N VAL A 65 6.38 -18.78 -1.60
CA VAL A 65 6.03 -19.47 -2.85
C VAL A 65 5.76 -20.94 -2.50
N GLU A 66 4.58 -21.43 -2.88
CA GLU A 66 4.20 -22.85 -2.73
C GLU A 66 4.92 -23.75 -3.74
#